data_AF-M3VHC0-F1
#
_entry.id   AF-M3VHC0-F1
#
_cell.length_a   1.000
_cell.length_b   1.000
_cell.length_c   1.000
_cell.angle_alpha   90.00
_cell.angle_beta   90.00
_cell.angle_gamma   90.00
#
_symmetry.space_group_name_H-M   'P 1'
#
loop_
_entity.id
_entity.type
_entity.pdbx_description
1 polymer ?
#
loop_
_entity_poly.entity_id
_entity_poly.type
_entity_poly.pdbx_seq_one_letter_code
_entity_poly.pdbx_strand_id
1 'polypeptide(L)'
;MKVLFAFVCLVVLIQVNSQTDKQKELLAQHYKECLAKSKVNEATLQKARIGQFADDDKLKEHILCVAQKIGFQNSAGQFQNQVIETKLREALKGDAAKTKKLISDCAITNPDPKLQAFNAFKCVYQKASINLL
;
A
#
# COMPACT_ATOMS: atom_id res chain seq x y z
N MET A 1 -59.45 11.65 -0.95
CA MET A 1 -58.74 10.64 -0.11
C MET A 1 -57.89 9.76 -1.01
N LYS A 2 -56.63 9.56 -0.58
CA LYS A 2 -55.69 8.49 -0.96
C LYS A 2 -55.50 8.21 -2.46
N VAL A 3 -54.45 8.77 -3.02
CA VAL A 3 -53.33 7.98 -3.56
C VAL A 3 -52.09 8.86 -3.49
N LEU A 4 -51.34 8.66 -2.40
CA LEU A 4 -50.04 9.30 -2.19
C LEU A 4 -49.06 8.76 -3.23
N PHE A 5 -48.35 9.69 -3.86
CA PHE A 5 -47.04 9.50 -4.47
C PHE A 5 -46.15 8.63 -3.55
N ALA A 6 -46.09 7.34 -3.84
CA ALA A 6 -45.12 6.42 -3.29
C ALA A 6 -44.53 5.68 -4.49
N PHE A 7 -43.21 5.45 -4.47
CA PHE A 7 -42.36 4.98 -5.58
C PHE A 7 -41.61 6.04 -6.40
N VAL A 8 -40.93 6.96 -5.70
CA VAL A 8 -39.63 7.45 -6.18
C VAL A 8 -38.64 7.31 -5.03
N CYS A 9 -38.21 6.08 -4.76
CA CYS A 9 -37.04 5.84 -3.93
C CYS A 9 -36.40 4.51 -4.32
N LEU A 10 -35.08 4.59 -4.50
CA LEU A 10 -34.14 3.50 -4.31
C LEU A 10 -34.01 2.46 -5.44
N VAL A 11 -33.42 2.90 -6.54
CA VAL A 11 -32.56 2.01 -7.35
C VAL A 11 -31.20 2.70 -7.51
N VAL A 12 -30.44 2.79 -6.41
CA VAL A 12 -28.99 3.00 -6.48
C VAL A 12 -28.38 1.61 -6.63
N LEU A 13 -28.19 1.19 -7.88
CA LEU A 13 -27.51 -0.05 -8.19
C LEU A 13 -26.05 0.07 -7.75
N ILE A 14 -25.65 -0.90 -6.94
CA ILE A 14 -24.34 -1.09 -6.35
C ILE A 14 -23.30 -1.24 -7.47
N GLN A 15 -22.56 -0.17 -7.78
CA GLN A 15 -21.44 -0.16 -8.75
C GLN A 15 -20.08 -0.45 -8.06
N VAL A 16 -20.04 -1.35 -7.08
CA VAL A 16 -18.84 -1.58 -6.25
C VAL A 16 -17.79 -2.48 -6.92
N ASN A 17 -18.17 -3.31 -7.90
CA ASN A 17 -17.24 -4.27 -8.51
C ASN A 17 -16.21 -3.64 -9.46
N SER A 18 -16.58 -2.64 -10.27
CA SER A 18 -15.69 -2.11 -11.31
C SER A 18 -14.45 -1.37 -10.76
N GLN A 19 -14.54 -0.80 -9.56
CA GLN A 19 -13.44 -0.07 -8.93
C GLN A 19 -12.37 -1.02 -8.35
N THR A 20 -12.79 -2.19 -7.87
CA THR A 20 -11.89 -3.20 -7.29
C THR A 20 -11.00 -3.81 -8.38
N ASP A 21 -11.54 -4.07 -9.56
CA ASP A 21 -10.80 -4.66 -10.67
C ASP A 21 -9.76 -3.68 -11.23
N LYS A 22 -10.13 -2.39 -11.38
CA LYS A 22 -9.19 -1.34 -11.81
C LYS A 22 -8.03 -1.15 -10.84
N GLN A 23 -8.27 -1.19 -9.53
CA GLN A 23 -7.18 -1.10 -8.56
C GLN A 23 -6.25 -2.31 -8.59
N LYS A 24 -6.80 -3.53 -8.73
CA LYS A 24 -5.99 -4.74 -8.88
C LYS A 24 -5.12 -4.69 -10.13
N GLU A 25 -5.67 -4.23 -11.25
CA GLU A 25 -4.93 -4.08 -12.51
C GLU A 25 -3.79 -3.07 -12.36
N LEU A 26 -4.06 -1.92 -11.74
CA LEU A 26 -3.06 -0.89 -11.50
C LEU A 26 -1.92 -1.39 -10.58
N LEU A 27 -2.26 -2.11 -9.51
CA LEU A 27 -1.26 -2.74 -8.63
C LEU A 27 -0.40 -3.76 -9.40
N ALA A 28 -1.03 -4.59 -10.23
CA ALA A 28 -0.32 -5.57 -11.05
C ALA A 28 0.61 -4.89 -12.08
N GLN A 29 0.18 -3.78 -12.66
CA GLN A 29 1.01 -2.97 -13.55
C GLN A 29 2.22 -2.40 -12.81
N HIS A 30 2.02 -1.75 -11.66
CA HIS A 30 3.11 -1.20 -10.85
C HIS A 30 4.11 -2.29 -10.43
N TYR A 31 3.62 -3.46 -10.03
CA TYR A 31 4.47 -4.61 -9.72
C TYR A 31 5.36 -5.00 -10.91
N LYS A 32 4.77 -5.16 -12.11
CA LYS A 32 5.52 -5.52 -13.34
C LYS A 32 6.58 -4.48 -13.70
N GLU A 33 6.22 -3.20 -13.65
CA GLU A 33 7.15 -2.10 -13.92
C GLU A 33 8.32 -2.09 -12.94
N CYS A 34 8.03 -2.27 -11.64
CA CYS A 34 9.05 -2.29 -10.60
C CYS A 34 9.92 -3.54 -10.65
N LEU A 35 9.38 -4.69 -11.05
CA LEU A 35 10.15 -5.91 -11.31
C LEU A 35 11.11 -5.71 -12.49
N ALA A 36 10.65 -5.13 -13.60
CA ALA A 36 11.49 -4.84 -14.76
C ALA A 36 12.63 -3.86 -14.43
N LYS A 37 12.35 -2.84 -13.61
CA LYS A 37 13.34 -1.85 -13.18
C LYS A 37 14.39 -2.44 -12.22
N SER A 38 13.94 -3.09 -11.16
CA SER A 38 14.81 -3.60 -10.08
C SER A 38 15.56 -4.87 -10.46
N LYS A 39 14.98 -5.70 -11.35
CA LYS A 39 15.50 -7.02 -11.73
C LYS A 39 15.73 -7.93 -10.51
N VAL A 40 14.99 -7.71 -9.44
CA VAL A 40 15.02 -8.56 -8.24
C VAL A 40 14.54 -9.97 -8.59
N ASN A 41 15.11 -10.98 -7.95
CA ASN A 41 14.68 -12.35 -8.15
C ASN A 41 13.26 -12.55 -7.57
N GLU A 42 12.38 -13.21 -8.31
CA GLU A 42 11.00 -13.46 -7.86
C GLU A 42 10.95 -14.24 -6.55
N ALA A 43 11.84 -15.22 -6.32
CA ALA A 43 11.90 -15.96 -5.07
C ALA A 43 12.25 -15.06 -3.87
N THR A 44 13.07 -14.03 -4.08
CA THR A 44 13.36 -13.02 -3.05
C THR A 44 12.10 -12.21 -2.71
N LEU A 45 11.30 -11.83 -3.71
CA LEU A 45 10.02 -11.14 -3.50
C LEU A 45 9.00 -12.04 -2.78
N GLN A 46 8.87 -13.31 -3.18
CA GLN A 46 7.95 -14.24 -2.52
C GLN A 46 8.32 -14.44 -1.04
N LYS A 47 9.62 -14.53 -0.73
CA LYS A 47 10.11 -14.56 0.66
C LYS A 47 9.75 -13.27 1.41
N ALA A 48 9.96 -12.09 0.81
CA ALA A 48 9.63 -10.83 1.45
C ALA A 48 8.12 -10.69 1.75
N ARG A 49 7.23 -11.16 0.85
CA ARG A 49 5.77 -11.18 1.05
C ARG A 49 5.33 -11.99 2.26
N ILE A 50 6.12 -12.99 2.66
CA ILE A 50 5.87 -13.82 3.86
C ILE A 50 6.75 -13.39 5.04
N GLY A 51 7.29 -12.17 5.02
CA GLY A 51 8.03 -11.59 6.14
C GLY A 51 9.53 -11.88 6.16
N GLN A 52 10.05 -12.61 5.19
CA GLN A 52 11.46 -12.93 5.07
C GLN A 52 12.17 -11.92 4.16
N PHE A 53 12.43 -10.73 4.71
CA PHE A 53 13.12 -9.65 4.00
C PHE A 53 14.63 -9.89 3.98
N ALA A 54 15.15 -10.27 2.81
CA ALA A 54 16.59 -10.36 2.58
C ALA A 54 17.23 -8.97 2.55
N ASP A 55 18.49 -8.87 3.00
CA ASP A 55 19.30 -7.68 2.79
C ASP A 55 19.86 -7.67 1.35
N ASP A 56 19.00 -7.33 0.40
CA ASP A 56 19.29 -7.36 -1.04
C ASP A 56 18.98 -6.00 -1.67
N ASP A 57 19.95 -5.44 -2.38
CA ASP A 57 19.81 -4.09 -2.95
C ASP A 57 18.75 -4.01 -4.06
N LYS A 58 18.52 -5.09 -4.80
CA LYS A 58 17.46 -5.13 -5.82
C LYS A 58 16.08 -5.21 -5.16
N LEU A 59 15.96 -5.91 -4.03
CA LEU A 59 14.75 -5.90 -3.22
C LEU A 59 14.45 -4.50 -2.68
N LYS A 60 15.45 -3.79 -2.15
CA LYS A 60 15.30 -2.39 -1.72
C LYS A 60 14.88 -1.47 -2.88
N GLU A 61 15.49 -1.63 -4.06
CA GLU A 61 15.11 -0.89 -5.27
C GLU A 61 13.66 -1.19 -5.70
N HIS A 62 13.24 -2.45 -5.63
CA HIS A 62 11.86 -2.84 -5.93
C HIS A 62 10.88 -2.18 -4.95
N ILE A 63 11.15 -2.24 -3.65
CA ILE A 63 10.30 -1.65 -2.62
C ILE A 63 10.22 -0.13 -2.78
N LEU A 64 11.35 0.56 -3.05
CA LEU A 64 11.33 1.99 -3.34
C LEU A 64 10.44 2.30 -4.55
N CYS A 65 10.58 1.54 -5.63
CA CYS A 65 9.76 1.73 -6.83
C CYS A 65 8.27 1.57 -6.51
N VAL A 66 7.89 0.52 -5.77
CA VAL A 66 6.50 0.29 -5.37
C VAL A 66 6.00 1.44 -4.49
N ALA A 67 6.78 1.84 -3.48
CA ALA A 67 6.46 2.96 -2.58
C ALA A 67 6.25 4.27 -3.34
N GLN A 68 7.03 4.54 -4.39
CA GLN A 68 6.85 5.70 -5.25
C GLN A 68 5.59 5.62 -6.10
N LYS A 69 5.31 4.46 -6.71
CA LYS A 69 4.13 4.25 -7.57
C LYS A 69 2.81 4.38 -6.81
N ILE A 70 2.77 3.89 -5.57
CA ILE A 70 1.58 3.99 -4.71
C ILE A 70 1.52 5.31 -3.92
N GLY A 71 2.50 6.20 -4.12
CA GLY A 71 2.52 7.54 -3.54
C GLY A 71 2.93 7.61 -2.07
N PHE A 72 3.53 6.56 -1.50
CA PHE A 72 4.03 6.57 -0.12
C PHE A 72 5.32 7.35 0.04
N GLN A 73 6.15 7.41 -1.01
CA GLN A 73 7.39 8.15 -1.01
C GLN A 73 7.52 8.93 -2.31
N ASN A 74 7.91 10.20 -2.26
CA ASN A 74 8.07 11.01 -3.46
C ASN A 74 9.46 10.82 -4.10
N SER A 75 9.72 11.51 -5.23
CA SER A 75 11.02 11.46 -5.93
C SER A 75 12.17 12.08 -5.12
N ALA A 76 11.87 12.95 -4.15
CA ALA A 76 12.84 13.51 -3.21
C ALA A 76 13.14 12.56 -2.02
N GLY A 77 12.54 11.37 -1.99
CA GLY A 77 12.74 10.39 -0.93
C GLY A 77 11.90 10.64 0.33
N GLN A 78 10.97 11.59 0.33
CA GLN A 78 10.19 11.95 1.50
C GLN A 78 8.91 11.13 1.60
N PHE A 79 8.57 10.66 2.80
CA PHE A 79 7.30 9.99 3.04
C PHE A 79 6.11 10.94 2.97
N GLN A 80 5.06 10.48 2.29
CA GLN A 80 3.79 11.18 2.17
C GLN A 80 2.85 10.69 3.27
N ASN A 81 3.06 11.18 4.50
CA ASN A 81 2.42 10.65 5.72
C ASN A 81 0.89 10.61 5.65
N GLN A 82 0.24 11.60 5.01
CA GLN A 82 -1.21 11.60 4.85
C GLN A 82 -1.72 10.44 3.98
N VAL A 83 -0.99 10.10 2.92
CA VAL A 83 -1.30 8.98 2.03
C VAL A 83 -1.10 7.66 2.78
N ILE A 84 0.03 7.54 3.48
CA ILE A 84 0.35 6.36 4.31
C ILE A 84 -0.72 6.15 5.39
N GLU A 85 -1.11 7.21 6.10
CA GLU A 85 -2.14 7.16 7.15
C GLU A 85 -3.48 6.69 6.60
N THR A 86 -3.90 7.25 5.47
CA THR A 86 -5.14 6.85 4.81
C THR A 86 -5.13 5.36 4.47
N LYS A 87 -4.04 4.87 3.86
CA LYS A 87 -3.93 3.46 3.47
C LYS A 87 -3.78 2.49 4.63
N LEU A 88 -3.05 2.85 5.68
CA LEU A 88 -2.98 2.03 6.89
C LEU A 88 -4.33 1.98 7.61
N ARG A 89 -5.07 3.10 7.66
CA ARG A 89 -6.41 3.13 8.25
C ARG A 89 -7.40 2.25 7.48
N GLU A 90 -7.34 2.25 6.14
CA GLU A 90 -8.10 1.32 5.30
C GLU A 90 -7.75 -0.15 5.64
N ALA A 91 -6.46 -0.49 5.68
CA ALA A 91 -5.99 -1.84 5.98
C ALA A 91 -6.37 -2.31 7.41
N LEU A 92 -6.39 -1.39 8.37
CA LEU A 92 -6.72 -1.63 9.78
C LEU A 92 -8.22 -1.44 10.10
N LYS A 93 -9.10 -1.38 9.09
CA LYS A 93 -10.56 -1.24 9.26
C LYS A 93 -10.94 -0.03 10.14
N GLY A 94 -10.20 1.06 10.04
CA GLY A 94 -10.49 2.31 10.75
C GLY A 94 -9.82 2.48 12.12
N ASP A 95 -9.01 1.53 12.59
CA ASP A 95 -8.32 1.62 13.90
C ASP A 95 -7.26 2.74 13.91
N ALA A 96 -7.68 3.93 14.35
CA ALA A 96 -6.84 5.12 14.38
C ALA A 96 -5.66 5.00 15.35
N ALA A 97 -5.84 4.32 16.48
CA ALA A 97 -4.78 4.15 17.48
C ALA A 97 -3.65 3.27 16.93
N LYS A 98 -3.98 2.13 16.32
CA LYS A 98 -2.99 1.27 15.65
C LYS A 98 -2.36 1.96 14.45
N THR A 99 -3.15 2.71 13.66
CA THR A 99 -2.63 3.47 12.52
C THR A 99 -1.56 4.46 12.96
N LYS A 100 -1.88 5.32 13.93
CA LYS A 100 -0.93 6.31 14.48
C LYS A 100 0.31 5.64 15.06
N LYS A 101 0.14 4.51 15.76
CA LYS A 101 1.25 3.74 16.30
C LYS A 101 2.17 3.19 15.21
N LEU A 102 1.63 2.60 14.14
CA LEU A 102 2.43 2.09 13.03
C LEU A 102 3.20 3.21 12.31
N ILE A 103 2.58 4.36 12.07
CA ILE A 103 3.27 5.50 11.46
C ILE A 103 4.43 5.95 12.35
N SER A 104 4.18 6.13 13.64
CA SER A 104 5.21 6.55 14.60
C SER A 104 6.36 5.52 14.70
N ASP A 105 6.05 4.23 14.65
CA ASP A 105 7.04 3.17 14.84
C ASP A 105 7.79 2.83 13.54
N CYS A 106 7.19 3.02 12.36
CA CYS A 106 7.71 2.50 11.08
C CYS A 106 8.01 3.54 10.01
N ALA A 107 7.37 4.72 10.01
CA ALA A 107 7.62 5.77 9.02
C ALA A 107 8.84 6.64 9.40
N ILE A 108 9.95 5.99 9.75
CA ILE A 108 11.18 6.65 10.21
C ILE A 108 11.97 7.16 9.01
N THR A 109 12.34 8.45 9.05
CA THR A 109 13.15 9.08 7.99
C THR A 109 14.55 8.50 7.94
N ASN A 110 15.08 8.29 6.72
CA ASN A 110 16.45 7.88 6.49
C ASN A 110 17.02 8.63 5.27
N PRO A 111 18.29 9.09 5.29
CA PRO A 111 18.88 9.76 4.13
C PRO A 111 18.93 8.93 2.86
N ASP A 112 18.96 7.59 2.97
CA ASP A 112 18.83 6.68 1.83
C ASP A 112 17.34 6.35 1.60
N PRO A 113 16.74 6.83 0.48
CA PRO A 113 15.35 6.56 0.18
C PRO A 113 15.02 5.08 0.04
N LYS A 114 15.95 4.26 -0.46
CA LYS A 114 15.77 2.81 -0.61
C LYS A 114 15.70 2.13 0.75
N LEU A 115 16.62 2.49 1.64
CA LEU A 115 16.65 1.96 3.01
C LEU A 115 15.43 2.45 3.81
N GLN A 116 15.02 3.71 3.62
CA GLN A 116 13.81 4.27 4.20
C GLN A 116 12.57 3.43 3.83
N ALA A 117 12.33 3.21 2.53
CA ALA A 117 11.20 2.43 2.04
C ALA A 117 11.22 0.99 2.57
N PHE A 118 12.39 0.33 2.45
CA PHE A 118 12.61 -1.04 2.87
C PHE A 118 12.29 -1.24 4.36
N ASN A 119 12.84 -0.38 5.22
CA ASN A 119 12.65 -0.46 6.66
C ASN A 119 11.19 -0.24 7.05
N ALA A 120 10.49 0.70 6.40
CA ALA A 120 9.08 0.95 6.67
C ALA A 120 8.22 -0.27 6.31
N PHE A 121 8.40 -0.85 5.13
CA PHE A 121 7.62 -2.02 4.68
C PHE A 121 7.86 -3.22 5.59
N LYS A 122 9.13 -3.49 5.93
CA LYS A 122 9.52 -4.55 6.85
C LYS A 122 8.90 -4.35 8.23
N CYS A 123 8.98 -3.13 8.79
CA CYS A 123 8.43 -2.81 10.11
C CYS A 123 6.90 -2.97 10.17
N VAL A 124 6.17 -2.48 9.15
CA VAL A 124 4.71 -2.61 9.06
C VAL A 124 4.29 -4.08 9.01
N TYR A 125 4.99 -4.90 8.22
CA TYR A 125 4.75 -6.34 8.19
C TYR A 125 4.98 -6.96 9.57
N GLN A 126 6.12 -6.68 10.22
CA GLN A 126 6.45 -7.28 11.51
C GLN A 126 5.49 -6.91 12.64
N LYS A 127 4.92 -5.70 12.61
CA LYS A 127 4.04 -5.20 13.69
C LYS A 127 2.55 -5.45 13.43
N ALA A 128 2.14 -5.62 12.19
CA ALA A 128 0.72 -5.71 11.83
C ALA A 128 0.39 -6.81 10.80
N SER A 129 1.37 -7.57 10.33
CA SER A 129 1.21 -8.59 9.29
C SER A 129 0.54 -8.07 8.01
N ILE A 130 0.70 -6.77 7.73
CA ILE A 130 0.20 -6.12 6.52
C ILE A 130 1.27 -6.30 5.44
N ASN A 131 0.89 -6.97 4.34
CA ASN A 131 1.74 -7.08 3.17
C ASN A 131 1.56 -5.86 2.25
N LEU A 132 2.67 -5.19 1.94
CA LEU A 132 2.74 -4.03 1.05
C LEU A 132 3.43 -4.34 -0.30
N LEU A 133 3.75 -5.62 -0.57
CA LEU A 133 4.46 -6.15 -1.75
C LEU A 133 3.61 -7.06 -2.64
#